data_AF-A0A523UQE1-F1
#
_entry.id   AF-A0A523UQE1-F1
#
_cell.length_a   1.000
_cell.length_b   1.000
_cell.length_c   1.000
_cell.angle_alpha   90.00
_cell.angle_beta   90.00
_cell.angle_gamma   90.00
#
_symmetry.space_group_name_H-M   'P 1'
#
loop_
_entity.id
_entity.type
_entity.pdbx_description
1 polymer ?
#
loop_
_entity_poly.entity_id
_entity_poly.type
_entity_poly.pdbx_seq_one_letter_code
_entity_poly.pdbx_strand_id
1 'polypeptide(L)'
;MLHGKTIVLGVTGSIAAYKAVPVASHLTQAGAKVDVIMTKAATGFISPLTFRAITGRPVAIEMFELASEFSLEHISLAEAANLIVIAPATANVIAKLAAGIADDLLCCTVLASKAPVVIAPAMDANMYENSITQDNLSKLEARNFIIVGPRSGRLASGKEGPGRFAETHEIIDHICQLLGANGDLANRYIVVTAGGTQEPIDPVRYITNRSSGKMGYALAEAARDRGAKVLLVTAPTCLTRPVAVDIIDVTTAQEMYQAIKEVAPQANALIMAAAVADYRPSSIAKDKIKKEADRLTLELERTQDILASIEGDFIRVGFAAESANLLENAKHKLHQKGLDLIVANDITDTDSGFGADNNRVTIIDREGNIDSLPLLPKREVADRILDKVVALLGGRKMLSTYTESFVKRSYPAYLKEYYIQIPKKKKHLFPEPPSQIPLEYGTEIYQAWVKSDSRGGSYIGRFSEWFKKHCSELEEAGEVIITVDKQKNRCRLEIPKK
;
A
#
# COMPACT_ATOMS: atom_id res chain seq x y z
N MET A 1 -7.73 -13.38 11.15
CA MET A 1 -8.61 -12.18 11.11
C MET A 1 -9.98 -12.46 10.51
N LEU A 2 -10.09 -12.99 9.27
CA LEU A 2 -11.40 -13.15 8.59
C LEU A 2 -12.31 -14.26 9.17
N HIS A 3 -11.79 -15.16 10.00
CA HIS A 3 -12.55 -16.25 10.62
C HIS A 3 -13.83 -15.74 11.33
N GLY A 4 -14.98 -16.29 10.95
CA GLY A 4 -16.28 -15.96 11.56
C GLY A 4 -16.88 -14.63 11.12
N LYS A 5 -16.19 -13.82 10.31
CA LYS A 5 -16.78 -12.62 9.68
C LYS A 5 -17.76 -13.02 8.58
N THR A 6 -18.88 -12.32 8.48
CA THR A 6 -19.84 -12.47 7.37
C THR A 6 -19.59 -11.39 6.33
N ILE A 7 -19.42 -11.79 5.08
CA ILE A 7 -19.18 -10.89 3.94
C ILE A 7 -20.23 -11.18 2.87
N VAL A 8 -20.99 -10.16 2.47
CA VAL A 8 -21.92 -10.26 1.34
C VAL A 8 -21.16 -9.90 0.07
N LEU A 9 -21.05 -10.85 -0.87
CA LEU A 9 -20.40 -10.66 -2.16
C LEU A 9 -21.45 -10.46 -3.27
N GLY A 10 -21.63 -9.21 -3.69
CA GLY A 10 -22.45 -8.83 -4.83
C GLY A 10 -21.71 -9.03 -6.15
N VAL A 11 -22.25 -9.86 -7.05
CA VAL A 11 -21.70 -10.10 -8.39
C VAL A 11 -22.67 -9.53 -9.42
N THR A 12 -22.20 -8.65 -10.30
CA THR A 12 -23.04 -7.95 -11.30
C THR A 12 -22.67 -8.32 -12.74
N GLY A 13 -23.57 -8.05 -13.69
CA GLY A 13 -23.47 -8.49 -15.10
C GLY A 13 -22.34 -7.86 -15.90
N SER A 14 -21.11 -8.32 -15.69
CA SER A 14 -19.90 -7.90 -16.40
C SER A 14 -19.11 -9.11 -16.86
N ILE A 15 -18.35 -8.96 -17.96
CA ILE A 15 -17.38 -9.96 -18.43
C ILE A 15 -16.32 -10.31 -17.36
N ALA A 16 -16.11 -9.43 -16.37
CA ALA A 16 -15.25 -9.69 -15.23
C ALA A 16 -15.89 -10.56 -14.12
N ALA A 17 -17.13 -11.02 -14.25
CA ALA A 17 -17.82 -11.78 -13.19
C ALA A 17 -17.07 -13.05 -12.75
N TYR A 18 -16.36 -13.72 -13.67
CA TYR A 18 -15.52 -14.87 -13.33
C TYR A 18 -14.34 -14.49 -12.41
N LYS A 19 -13.89 -13.22 -12.39
CA LYS A 19 -12.82 -12.76 -11.48
C LYS A 19 -13.30 -12.57 -10.03
N ALA A 20 -14.61 -12.58 -9.78
CA ALA A 20 -15.15 -12.62 -8.42
C ALA A 20 -14.97 -14.00 -7.76
N VAL A 21 -14.75 -15.05 -8.56
CA VAL A 21 -14.58 -16.43 -8.06
C VAL A 21 -13.31 -16.59 -7.21
N PRO A 22 -12.11 -16.12 -7.64
CA PRO A 22 -10.93 -16.03 -6.77
C PRO A 22 -11.14 -15.23 -5.48
N VAL A 23 -11.95 -14.17 -5.50
CA VAL A 23 -12.29 -13.37 -4.30
C VAL A 23 -13.10 -14.22 -3.32
N ALA A 24 -14.20 -14.84 -3.78
CA ALA A 24 -15.02 -15.74 -2.97
C ALA A 24 -14.21 -16.89 -2.36
N SER A 25 -13.32 -17.49 -3.17
CA SER A 25 -12.44 -18.60 -2.75
C SER A 25 -11.47 -18.17 -1.65
N HIS A 26 -10.74 -17.06 -1.83
CA HIS A 26 -9.81 -16.56 -0.81
C HIS A 26 -10.52 -16.23 0.52
N LEU A 27 -11.66 -15.54 0.46
CA LEU A 27 -12.41 -15.18 1.67
C LEU A 27 -12.90 -16.42 2.42
N THR A 28 -13.40 -17.43 1.69
CA THR A 28 -13.87 -18.69 2.29
C THR A 28 -12.71 -19.48 2.90
N GLN A 29 -11.58 -19.59 2.19
CA GLN A 29 -10.36 -20.25 2.69
C GLN A 29 -9.78 -19.55 3.94
N ALA A 30 -9.90 -18.22 4.03
CA ALA A 30 -9.54 -17.43 5.21
C ALA A 30 -10.58 -17.51 6.36
N GLY A 31 -11.63 -18.33 6.21
CA GLY A 31 -12.63 -18.61 7.24
C GLY A 31 -13.80 -17.63 7.32
N ALA A 32 -13.98 -16.75 6.35
CA ALA A 32 -15.16 -15.89 6.27
C ALA A 32 -16.40 -16.69 5.81
N LYS A 33 -17.58 -16.30 6.31
CA LYS A 33 -18.87 -16.71 5.76
C LYS A 33 -19.19 -15.81 4.58
N VAL A 34 -19.11 -16.35 3.35
CA VAL A 34 -19.32 -15.59 2.12
C VAL A 34 -20.71 -15.86 1.57
N ASP A 35 -21.62 -14.92 1.77
CA ASP A 35 -22.98 -14.95 1.23
C ASP A 35 -23.00 -14.23 -0.12
N VAL A 36 -23.36 -14.93 -1.20
CA VAL A 36 -23.24 -14.40 -2.56
C VAL A 36 -24.60 -13.96 -3.08
N ILE A 37 -24.69 -12.70 -3.50
CA ILE A 37 -25.84 -12.15 -4.22
C ILE A 37 -25.44 -11.95 -5.68
N MET A 38 -26.14 -12.60 -6.61
CA MET A 38 -25.93 -12.40 -8.04
C MET A 38 -27.06 -11.58 -8.64
N THR A 39 -26.77 -10.54 -9.40
CA THR A 39 -27.84 -9.93 -10.22
C THR A 39 -28.23 -10.88 -11.36
N LYS A 40 -29.48 -10.80 -11.83
CA LYS A 40 -29.98 -11.61 -12.96
C LYS A 40 -29.14 -11.46 -14.24
N ALA A 41 -28.41 -10.35 -14.40
CA ALA A 41 -27.46 -10.16 -15.49
C ALA A 41 -26.11 -10.89 -15.27
N ALA A 42 -25.68 -11.11 -14.01
CA ALA A 42 -24.47 -11.84 -13.69
C ALA A 42 -24.57 -13.34 -14.00
N THR A 43 -25.77 -13.92 -13.84
CA THR A 43 -26.02 -15.35 -14.11
C THR A 43 -25.86 -15.72 -15.60
N GLY A 44 -25.91 -14.74 -16.50
CA GLY A 44 -25.59 -14.91 -17.92
C GLY A 44 -24.09 -14.94 -18.24
N PHE A 45 -23.22 -14.51 -17.32
CA PHE A 45 -21.75 -14.57 -17.49
C PHE A 45 -21.13 -15.75 -16.73
N ILE A 46 -21.72 -16.17 -15.61
CA ILE A 46 -21.23 -17.27 -14.79
C ILE A 46 -22.38 -17.93 -14.03
N SER A 47 -22.32 -19.25 -13.86
CA SER A 47 -23.36 -19.99 -13.13
C SER A 47 -23.29 -19.77 -11.62
N PRO A 48 -24.43 -19.56 -10.93
CA PRO A 48 -24.52 -19.58 -9.46
C PRO A 48 -23.93 -20.84 -8.82
N LEU A 49 -23.94 -21.97 -9.53
CA LEU A 49 -23.37 -23.24 -9.06
C LEU A 49 -21.88 -23.11 -8.69
N THR A 50 -21.11 -22.30 -9.44
CA THR A 50 -19.69 -22.09 -9.18
C THR A 50 -19.46 -21.41 -7.82
N PHE A 51 -20.25 -20.39 -7.49
CA PHE A 51 -20.17 -19.72 -6.19
C PHE A 51 -20.63 -20.64 -5.07
N ARG A 52 -21.77 -21.35 -5.24
CA ARG A 52 -22.28 -22.31 -4.25
C ARG A 52 -21.26 -23.41 -3.92
N ALA A 53 -20.55 -23.92 -4.92
CA ALA A 53 -19.53 -24.95 -4.74
C ALA A 53 -18.29 -24.44 -3.98
N ILE A 54 -17.98 -23.15 -4.07
CA ILE A 54 -16.78 -22.54 -3.48
C ILE A 54 -17.04 -22.01 -2.08
N THR A 55 -18.19 -21.37 -1.85
CA THR A 55 -18.54 -20.83 -0.52
C THR A 55 -19.21 -21.88 0.38
N GLY A 56 -19.71 -22.97 -0.19
CA GLY A 56 -20.53 -23.96 0.50
C GLY A 56 -21.93 -23.45 0.90
N ARG A 57 -22.36 -22.31 0.36
CA ARG A 57 -23.58 -21.59 0.77
C ARG A 57 -24.52 -21.36 -0.41
N PRO A 58 -25.84 -21.16 -0.18
CA PRO A 58 -26.76 -20.72 -1.22
C PRO A 58 -26.29 -19.42 -1.90
N VAL A 59 -26.78 -19.19 -3.11
CA VAL A 59 -26.52 -17.97 -3.88
C VAL A 59 -27.87 -17.33 -4.16
N ALA A 60 -28.09 -16.15 -3.63
CA ALA A 60 -29.37 -15.45 -3.75
C ALA A 60 -29.40 -14.62 -5.04
N ILE A 61 -30.54 -14.63 -5.75
CA ILE A 61 -30.65 -14.04 -7.09
C ILE A 61 -31.87 -13.12 -7.18
N GLU A 62 -33.05 -13.60 -6.82
CA GLU A 62 -34.30 -12.82 -6.89
C GLU A 62 -34.85 -12.47 -5.50
N MET A 63 -35.49 -11.30 -5.37
CA MET A 63 -35.98 -10.76 -4.10
C MET A 63 -37.15 -11.56 -3.49
N PHE A 64 -37.77 -12.44 -4.28
CA PHE A 64 -39.02 -13.14 -3.95
C PHE A 64 -38.91 -14.66 -4.19
N GLU A 65 -37.74 -15.26 -3.96
CA GLU A 65 -37.58 -16.71 -4.07
C GLU A 65 -38.38 -17.44 -2.98
N LEU A 66 -39.37 -18.22 -3.41
CA LEU A 66 -40.30 -19.01 -2.57
C LEU A 66 -39.62 -20.10 -1.70
N ALA A 67 -38.31 -20.30 -1.84
CA ALA A 67 -37.55 -21.37 -1.19
C ALA A 67 -36.84 -20.95 0.11
N SER A 68 -36.91 -19.67 0.49
CA SER A 68 -36.37 -19.19 1.77
C SER A 68 -37.38 -19.39 2.91
N GLU A 69 -36.99 -20.06 4.00
CA GLU A 69 -37.75 -20.09 5.26
C GLU A 69 -37.84 -18.70 5.93
N PHE A 70 -37.07 -17.72 5.44
CA PHE A 70 -37.05 -16.34 5.92
C PHE A 70 -37.61 -15.40 4.86
N SER A 71 -38.80 -14.84 5.11
CA SER A 71 -39.54 -13.95 4.19
C SER A 71 -38.92 -12.56 3.98
N LEU A 72 -37.67 -12.32 4.42
CA LEU A 72 -36.99 -11.02 4.43
C LEU A 72 -35.48 -11.15 4.14
N GLU A 73 -35.11 -11.98 3.15
CA GLU A 73 -33.70 -12.34 2.86
C GLU A 73 -32.76 -11.12 2.70
N HIS A 74 -33.21 -10.04 2.06
CA HIS A 74 -32.44 -8.79 1.93
C HIS A 74 -32.13 -8.12 3.28
N ILE A 75 -33.04 -8.19 4.25
CA ILE A 75 -32.81 -7.65 5.60
C ILE A 75 -31.85 -8.56 6.36
N SER A 76 -32.08 -9.87 6.33
CA SER A 76 -31.21 -10.84 7.02
C SER A 76 -29.76 -10.79 6.51
N LEU A 77 -29.56 -10.66 5.19
CA LEU A 77 -28.23 -10.46 4.60
C LEU A 77 -27.63 -9.09 4.98
N ALA A 78 -28.43 -8.02 4.98
CA ALA A 78 -27.98 -6.67 5.34
C ALA A 78 -27.57 -6.53 6.81
N GLU A 79 -28.29 -7.20 7.73
CA GLU A 79 -28.01 -7.22 9.17
C GLU A 79 -26.85 -8.16 9.52
N ALA A 80 -26.72 -9.29 8.82
CA ALA A 80 -25.63 -10.24 9.06
C ALA A 80 -24.28 -9.74 8.54
N ALA A 81 -24.26 -8.89 7.49
CA ALA A 81 -23.04 -8.39 6.87
C ALA A 81 -22.14 -7.61 7.84
N ASN A 82 -20.86 -8.00 7.94
CA ASN A 82 -19.82 -7.16 8.51
C ASN A 82 -19.18 -6.25 7.44
N LEU A 83 -19.31 -6.63 6.17
CA LEU A 83 -18.85 -5.91 4.99
C LEU A 83 -19.68 -6.34 3.79
N ILE A 84 -20.04 -5.41 2.90
CA ILE A 84 -20.57 -5.73 1.57
C ILE A 84 -19.51 -5.41 0.53
N VAL A 85 -19.30 -6.33 -0.41
CA VAL A 85 -18.32 -6.21 -1.51
C VAL A 85 -19.03 -6.42 -2.83
N ILE A 86 -19.05 -5.42 -3.70
CA ILE A 86 -19.65 -5.53 -5.04
C ILE A 86 -18.53 -5.64 -6.08
N ALA A 87 -18.27 -6.86 -6.53
CA ALA A 87 -17.13 -7.19 -7.36
C ALA A 87 -17.53 -8.25 -8.40
N PRO A 88 -17.58 -7.93 -9.71
CA PRO A 88 -17.48 -6.59 -10.30
C PRO A 88 -18.73 -5.73 -10.06
N ALA A 89 -18.53 -4.42 -9.90
CA ALA A 89 -19.57 -3.40 -9.97
C ALA A 89 -19.69 -2.82 -11.40
N THR A 90 -20.85 -3.00 -12.01
CA THR A 90 -21.18 -2.41 -13.32
C THR A 90 -21.68 -0.97 -13.19
N ALA A 91 -21.53 -0.17 -14.25
CA ALA A 91 -22.07 1.19 -14.32
C ALA A 91 -23.56 1.28 -13.94
N ASN A 92 -24.35 0.27 -14.32
CA ASN A 92 -25.77 0.15 -13.97
C ASN A 92 -25.99 0.08 -12.44
N VAL A 93 -25.29 -0.82 -11.75
CA VAL A 93 -25.42 -0.95 -10.28
C VAL A 93 -24.84 0.28 -9.57
N ILE A 94 -23.73 0.84 -10.06
CA ILE A 94 -23.17 2.11 -9.54
C ILE A 94 -24.19 3.25 -9.66
N ALA A 95 -24.91 3.37 -10.78
CA ALA A 95 -25.95 4.36 -10.97
C ALA A 95 -27.16 4.13 -10.04
N LYS A 96 -27.62 2.88 -9.89
CA LYS A 96 -28.71 2.53 -8.95
C LYS A 96 -28.36 2.94 -7.52
N LEU A 97 -27.18 2.54 -7.03
CA LEU A 97 -26.71 2.85 -5.68
C LEU A 97 -26.53 4.36 -5.45
N ALA A 98 -26.01 5.10 -6.44
CA ALA A 98 -25.89 6.55 -6.35
C ALA A 98 -27.26 7.24 -6.28
N ALA A 99 -28.25 6.73 -7.01
CA ALA A 99 -29.62 7.23 -7.02
C ALA A 99 -30.50 6.74 -5.84
N GLY A 100 -30.09 5.68 -5.12
CA GLY A 100 -30.90 5.05 -4.08
C GLY A 100 -32.00 4.11 -4.62
N ILE A 101 -31.82 3.59 -5.84
CA ILE A 101 -32.76 2.63 -6.47
C ILE A 101 -32.49 1.24 -5.89
N ALA A 102 -33.54 0.58 -5.37
CA ALA A 102 -33.51 -0.73 -4.73
C ALA A 102 -34.51 -1.72 -5.36
N ASP A 103 -34.49 -1.80 -6.69
CA ASP A 103 -35.34 -2.66 -7.53
C ASP A 103 -34.80 -4.09 -7.73
N ASP A 104 -33.61 -4.40 -7.21
CA ASP A 104 -33.03 -5.74 -7.17
C ASP A 104 -32.49 -6.10 -5.78
N LEU A 105 -32.33 -7.41 -5.53
CA LEU A 105 -31.95 -7.96 -4.22
C LEU A 105 -30.63 -7.35 -3.70
N LEU A 106 -29.65 -7.14 -4.58
CA LEU A 106 -28.35 -6.58 -4.22
C LEU A 106 -28.48 -5.12 -3.79
N CYS A 107 -29.13 -4.28 -4.59
CA CYS A 107 -29.29 -2.86 -4.27
C CYS A 107 -30.18 -2.66 -3.03
N CYS A 108 -31.19 -3.52 -2.82
CA CYS A 108 -32.01 -3.53 -1.61
C CYS A 108 -31.20 -3.91 -0.37
N THR A 109 -30.37 -4.95 -0.43
CA THR A 109 -29.48 -5.36 0.67
C THR A 109 -28.49 -4.26 1.03
N VAL A 110 -27.91 -3.58 0.02
CA VAL A 110 -27.00 -2.44 0.25
C VAL A 110 -27.72 -1.26 0.91
N LEU A 111 -28.94 -0.94 0.47
CA LEU A 111 -29.73 0.17 1.03
C LEU A 111 -30.19 -0.10 2.47
N ALA A 112 -30.44 -1.36 2.83
CA ALA A 112 -30.84 -1.78 4.17
C ALA A 112 -29.67 -1.92 5.16
N SER A 113 -28.44 -2.06 4.69
CA SER A 113 -27.29 -2.36 5.55
C SER A 113 -26.64 -1.11 6.17
N LYS A 114 -26.03 -1.33 7.35
CA LYS A 114 -25.13 -0.37 8.01
C LYS A 114 -23.65 -0.76 7.86
N ALA A 115 -23.37 -1.88 7.20
CA ALA A 115 -22.01 -2.34 6.96
C ALA A 115 -21.27 -1.42 5.98
N PRO A 116 -19.94 -1.28 6.10
CA PRO A 116 -19.14 -0.65 5.05
C PRO A 116 -19.35 -1.36 3.70
N VAL A 117 -19.29 -0.59 2.62
CA VAL A 117 -19.52 -1.09 1.26
C VAL A 117 -18.31 -0.81 0.38
N VAL A 118 -17.71 -1.88 -0.14
CA VAL A 118 -16.62 -1.86 -1.13
C VAL A 118 -17.22 -2.12 -2.51
N ILE A 119 -16.83 -1.34 -3.52
CA ILE A 119 -17.18 -1.59 -4.92
C ILE A 119 -15.90 -1.70 -5.76
N ALA A 120 -15.84 -2.70 -6.64
CA ALA A 120 -14.73 -2.90 -7.57
C ALA A 120 -15.25 -2.73 -9.02
N PRO A 121 -15.17 -1.51 -9.61
CA PRO A 121 -15.77 -1.23 -10.91
C PRO A 121 -15.14 -2.06 -12.05
N ALA A 122 -15.96 -2.52 -12.99
CA ALA A 122 -15.48 -3.13 -14.23
C ALA A 122 -16.42 -2.89 -15.42
N MET A 123 -15.93 -2.15 -16.43
CA MET A 123 -16.67 -1.70 -17.61
C MET A 123 -15.71 -1.25 -18.73
N ASP A 124 -16.23 -0.87 -19.90
CA ASP A 124 -15.39 -0.27 -20.97
C ASP A 124 -14.88 1.13 -20.56
N ALA A 125 -13.73 1.56 -21.10
CA ALA A 125 -13.15 2.89 -20.83
C ALA A 125 -14.16 4.02 -21.07
N ASN A 126 -14.88 3.99 -22.19
CA ASN A 126 -15.89 4.99 -22.53
C ASN A 126 -17.05 5.03 -21.53
N MET A 127 -17.34 3.92 -20.83
CA MET A 127 -18.36 3.87 -19.78
C MET A 127 -17.83 4.37 -18.45
N TYR A 128 -16.56 4.09 -18.13
CA TYR A 128 -15.92 4.52 -16.90
C TYR A 128 -15.67 6.03 -16.90
N GLU A 129 -15.09 6.55 -17.98
CA GLU A 129 -14.74 7.97 -18.15
C GLU A 129 -15.98 8.87 -18.39
N ASN A 130 -17.16 8.29 -18.59
CA ASN A 130 -18.40 9.03 -18.74
C ASN A 130 -18.69 9.88 -17.48
N SER A 131 -19.02 11.15 -17.67
CA SER A 131 -19.29 12.09 -16.57
C SER A 131 -20.40 11.60 -15.63
N ILE A 132 -21.43 10.92 -16.14
CA ILE A 132 -22.50 10.35 -15.31
C ILE A 132 -21.94 9.26 -14.37
N THR A 133 -21.04 8.42 -14.87
CA THR A 133 -20.36 7.39 -14.06
C THR A 133 -19.45 8.04 -13.02
N GLN A 134 -18.65 9.03 -13.40
CA GLN A 134 -17.75 9.75 -12.49
C GLN A 134 -18.52 10.51 -11.39
N ASP A 135 -19.64 11.16 -11.73
CA ASP A 135 -20.53 11.82 -10.77
C ASP A 135 -21.15 10.81 -9.79
N ASN A 136 -21.52 9.61 -10.27
CA ASN A 136 -22.09 8.57 -9.43
C ASN A 136 -21.05 7.94 -8.50
N LEU A 137 -19.83 7.68 -8.98
CA LEU A 137 -18.70 7.26 -8.14
C LEU A 137 -18.41 8.31 -7.05
N SER A 138 -18.32 9.60 -7.42
CA SER A 138 -18.10 10.71 -6.48
C SER A 138 -19.20 10.81 -5.40
N LYS A 139 -20.47 10.58 -5.76
CA LYS A 139 -21.59 10.54 -4.79
C LYS A 139 -21.48 9.36 -3.83
N LEU A 140 -20.96 8.21 -4.30
CA LEU A 140 -20.77 7.03 -3.47
C LEU A 140 -19.57 7.21 -2.52
N GLU A 141 -18.45 7.76 -2.97
CA GLU A 141 -17.31 8.13 -2.11
C GLU A 141 -17.75 9.12 -1.01
N ALA A 142 -18.55 10.13 -1.36
CA ALA A 142 -19.12 11.08 -0.40
C ALA A 142 -20.11 10.44 0.62
N ARG A 143 -20.54 9.19 0.38
CA ARG A 143 -21.34 8.35 1.29
C ARG A 143 -20.51 7.26 1.97
N ASN A 144 -19.17 7.35 1.92
CA ASN A 144 -18.21 6.39 2.48
C ASN A 144 -18.21 5.00 1.80
N PHE A 145 -18.66 4.89 0.55
CA PHE A 145 -18.37 3.72 -0.27
C PHE A 145 -16.89 3.74 -0.68
N ILE A 146 -16.28 2.56 -0.71
CA ILE A 146 -14.84 2.40 -0.98
C ILE A 146 -14.67 1.83 -2.37
N ILE A 147 -13.96 2.56 -3.23
CA ILE A 147 -13.82 2.23 -4.65
C ILE A 147 -12.44 1.61 -4.89
N VAL A 148 -12.43 0.39 -5.41
CA VAL A 148 -11.21 -0.41 -5.65
C VAL A 148 -10.98 -0.57 -7.14
N GLY A 149 -9.97 0.11 -7.66
CA GLY A 149 -9.75 0.25 -9.10
C GLY A 149 -10.80 1.16 -9.76
N PRO A 150 -11.06 0.99 -11.07
CA PRO A 150 -10.50 -0.02 -11.96
C PRO A 150 -9.02 0.22 -12.26
N ARG A 151 -8.37 -0.77 -12.86
CA ARG A 151 -7.04 -0.66 -13.46
C ARG A 151 -7.13 -0.25 -14.93
N SER A 152 -6.01 0.23 -15.47
CA SER A 152 -5.84 0.49 -16.90
C SER A 152 -5.18 -0.70 -17.61
N GLY A 153 -5.52 -0.89 -18.87
CA GLY A 153 -4.90 -1.88 -19.75
C GLY A 153 -5.88 -2.36 -20.84
N ARG A 154 -5.51 -3.44 -21.53
CA ARG A 154 -6.37 -4.03 -22.58
C ARG A 154 -7.72 -4.51 -22.03
N LEU A 155 -8.80 -4.07 -22.67
CA LEU A 155 -10.20 -4.36 -22.35
C LEU A 155 -10.80 -5.40 -23.31
N ALA A 156 -11.98 -5.92 -22.96
CA ALA A 156 -12.72 -6.89 -23.80
C ALA A 156 -13.16 -6.31 -25.16
N SER A 157 -13.30 -4.99 -25.27
CA SER A 157 -13.54 -4.26 -26.52
C SER A 157 -12.33 -4.21 -27.46
N GLY A 158 -11.18 -4.74 -27.04
CA GLY A 158 -9.92 -4.68 -27.78
C GLY A 158 -9.13 -3.38 -27.59
N LYS A 159 -9.77 -2.33 -27.05
CA LYS A 159 -9.13 -1.06 -26.67
C LYS A 159 -8.22 -1.21 -25.45
N GLU A 160 -7.39 -0.21 -25.22
CA GLU A 160 -6.60 -0.04 -24.00
C GLU A 160 -7.04 1.24 -23.28
N GLY A 161 -7.25 1.18 -21.96
CA GLY A 161 -7.75 2.29 -21.16
C GLY A 161 -8.16 1.85 -19.75
N PRO A 162 -8.71 2.75 -18.92
CA PRO A 162 -9.26 2.39 -17.61
C PRO A 162 -10.52 1.52 -17.75
N GLY A 163 -10.93 0.86 -16.66
CA GLY A 163 -12.15 0.04 -16.62
C GLY A 163 -11.92 -1.46 -16.45
N ARG A 164 -10.66 -1.93 -16.51
CA ARG A 164 -10.30 -3.31 -16.16
C ARG A 164 -10.53 -3.54 -14.66
N PHE A 165 -11.21 -4.63 -14.32
CA PHE A 165 -11.42 -5.05 -12.92
C PHE A 165 -10.11 -5.10 -12.14
N ALA A 166 -10.13 -4.62 -10.89
CA ALA A 166 -8.99 -4.65 -9.97
C ALA A 166 -8.45 -6.07 -9.77
N GLU A 167 -7.17 -6.20 -9.42
CA GLU A 167 -6.60 -7.53 -9.19
C GLU A 167 -7.06 -8.07 -7.83
N THR A 168 -7.23 -9.40 -7.74
CA THR A 168 -7.90 -10.06 -6.59
C THR A 168 -7.30 -9.66 -5.25
N HIS A 169 -5.96 -9.59 -5.16
CA HIS A 169 -5.27 -9.25 -3.93
C HIS A 169 -5.60 -7.83 -3.43
N GLU A 170 -5.83 -6.86 -4.32
CA GLU A 170 -6.20 -5.49 -3.95
C GLU A 170 -7.55 -5.43 -3.24
N ILE A 171 -8.51 -6.22 -3.74
CA ILE A 171 -9.86 -6.32 -3.19
C ILE A 171 -9.78 -7.00 -1.81
N ILE A 172 -9.04 -8.11 -1.70
CA ILE A 172 -8.81 -8.81 -0.43
C ILE A 172 -8.11 -7.89 0.59
N ASP A 173 -7.12 -7.12 0.16
CA ASP A 173 -6.39 -6.17 1.01
C ASP A 173 -7.30 -5.09 1.60
N HIS A 174 -8.17 -4.48 0.79
CA HIS A 174 -9.16 -3.51 1.27
C HIS A 174 -10.17 -4.15 2.24
N ILE A 175 -10.65 -5.38 1.93
CA ILE A 175 -11.53 -6.14 2.82
C ILE A 175 -10.87 -6.37 4.18
N CYS A 176 -9.62 -6.81 4.17
CA CYS A 176 -8.81 -7.05 5.35
C CYS A 176 -8.60 -5.77 6.17
N GLN A 177 -8.15 -4.68 5.54
CA GLN A 177 -7.95 -3.39 6.19
C GLN A 177 -9.22 -2.86 6.88
N LEU A 178 -10.40 -3.04 6.27
CA LEU A 178 -11.66 -2.58 6.85
C LEU A 178 -12.15 -3.44 8.00
N LEU A 179 -12.11 -4.78 7.86
CA LEU A 179 -12.51 -5.70 8.92
C LEU A 179 -11.53 -5.73 10.10
N GLY A 180 -10.28 -5.32 9.85
CA GLY A 180 -9.21 -5.18 10.84
C GLY A 180 -9.13 -3.82 11.54
N ALA A 181 -9.85 -2.79 11.09
CA ALA A 181 -9.68 -1.40 11.56
C ALA A 181 -9.83 -1.21 13.09
N ASN A 182 -10.64 -2.03 13.74
CA ASN A 182 -10.87 -2.04 15.19
C ASN A 182 -10.16 -3.22 15.90
N GLY A 183 -9.03 -3.69 15.35
CA GLY A 183 -8.22 -4.77 15.93
C GLY A 183 -7.39 -4.34 17.14
N ASP A 184 -6.52 -5.24 17.61
CA ASP A 184 -5.69 -5.03 18.80
C ASP A 184 -4.52 -4.04 18.62
N LEU A 185 -4.19 -3.70 17.37
CA LEU A 185 -3.28 -2.62 17.01
C LEU A 185 -4.00 -1.33 16.58
N ALA A 186 -5.32 -1.22 16.76
CA ALA A 186 -6.06 0.01 16.51
C ALA A 186 -5.44 1.21 17.24
N ASN A 187 -5.29 2.33 16.53
CA ASN A 187 -4.62 3.56 16.99
C ASN A 187 -3.11 3.41 17.31
N ARG A 188 -2.46 2.31 16.92
CA ARG A 188 -1.00 2.16 17.04
C ARG A 188 -0.32 2.54 15.73
N TYR A 189 0.83 3.20 15.83
CA TYR A 189 1.71 3.51 14.70
C TYR A 189 2.90 2.55 14.67
N ILE A 190 3.03 1.77 13.60
CA ILE A 190 4.05 0.72 13.46
C ILE A 190 4.92 1.05 12.25
N VAL A 191 6.24 1.12 12.46
CA VAL A 191 7.22 1.31 11.38
C VAL A 191 7.85 -0.04 11.09
N VAL A 192 7.83 -0.47 9.84
CA VAL A 192 8.39 -1.75 9.38
C VAL A 192 9.41 -1.47 8.28
N THR A 193 10.51 -2.22 8.26
CA THR A 193 11.49 -2.16 7.15
C THR A 193 11.47 -3.42 6.29
N ALA A 194 11.73 -3.28 5.00
CA ALA A 194 11.78 -4.40 4.06
C ALA A 194 12.86 -4.25 2.97
N GLY A 195 13.04 -5.32 2.19
CA GLY A 195 14.03 -5.41 1.11
C GLY A 195 15.44 -5.70 1.59
N GLY A 196 16.41 -5.55 0.70
CA GLY A 196 17.85 -5.54 0.99
C GLY A 196 18.46 -4.27 0.39
N THR A 197 19.28 -3.55 1.16
CA THR A 197 19.84 -2.28 0.68
C THR A 197 20.87 -2.53 -0.43
N GLN A 198 21.02 -1.55 -1.30
CA GLN A 198 21.89 -1.61 -2.48
C GLN A 198 22.96 -0.53 -2.35
N GLU A 199 24.16 -0.92 -1.94
CA GLU A 199 25.28 0.02 -1.74
C GLU A 199 26.05 0.17 -3.07
N PRO A 200 25.98 1.33 -3.74
CA PRO A 200 26.51 1.50 -5.10
C PRO A 200 28.04 1.46 -5.11
N ILE A 201 28.59 0.75 -6.10
CA ILE A 201 30.02 0.72 -6.43
C ILE A 201 30.30 1.75 -7.54
N ASP A 202 29.46 1.72 -8.57
CA ASP A 202 29.45 2.62 -9.72
C ASP A 202 27.99 2.78 -10.22
N PRO A 203 27.69 3.60 -11.26
CA PRO A 203 26.30 3.80 -11.71
C PRO A 203 25.60 2.57 -12.30
N VAL A 204 26.28 1.42 -12.37
CA VAL A 204 25.79 0.16 -12.98
C VAL A 204 25.81 -1.01 -11.99
N ARG A 205 26.58 -0.92 -10.89
CA ARG A 205 26.88 -2.02 -9.98
C ARG A 205 26.67 -1.61 -8.52
N TYR A 206 26.15 -2.53 -7.71
CA TYR A 206 25.98 -2.36 -6.27
C TYR A 206 26.25 -3.67 -5.51
N ILE A 207 26.48 -3.55 -4.20
CA ILE A 207 26.51 -4.66 -3.25
C ILE A 207 25.13 -4.75 -2.60
N THR A 208 24.57 -5.96 -2.46
CA THR A 208 23.28 -6.14 -1.77
C THR A 208 23.17 -7.49 -1.08
N ASN A 209 22.33 -7.54 -0.05
CA ASN A 209 21.91 -8.78 0.60
C ASN A 209 20.78 -9.46 -0.18
N ARG A 210 20.69 -10.78 -0.13
CA ARG A 210 19.69 -11.59 -0.87
C ARG A 210 18.26 -11.51 -0.32
N SER A 211 17.79 -10.33 0.11
CA SER A 211 16.45 -10.18 0.69
C SER A 211 15.37 -9.97 -0.36
N SER A 212 14.39 -10.87 -0.38
CA SER A 212 13.15 -10.74 -1.14
C SER A 212 12.17 -9.69 -0.61
N GLY A 213 12.40 -9.13 0.58
CA GLY A 213 11.46 -8.23 1.27
C GLY A 213 10.18 -8.85 1.83
N LYS A 214 9.77 -10.05 1.37
CA LYS A 214 8.51 -10.75 1.72
C LYS A 214 8.14 -10.72 3.21
N MET A 215 9.10 -10.87 4.12
CA MET A 215 8.85 -10.87 5.56
C MET A 215 8.40 -9.49 6.07
N GLY A 216 9.06 -8.41 5.64
CA GLY A 216 8.68 -7.04 6.02
C GLY A 216 7.35 -6.60 5.41
N TYR A 217 7.04 -7.04 4.18
CA TYR A 217 5.72 -6.82 3.57
C TYR A 217 4.62 -7.55 4.34
N ALA A 218 4.81 -8.84 4.65
CA ALA A 218 3.86 -9.62 5.45
C ALA A 218 3.62 -9.02 6.85
N LEU A 219 4.66 -8.45 7.48
CA LEU A 219 4.54 -7.70 8.75
C LEU A 219 3.76 -6.40 8.60
N ALA A 220 3.98 -5.65 7.53
CA ALA A 220 3.26 -4.41 7.27
C ALA A 220 1.76 -4.66 6.99
N GLU A 221 1.46 -5.66 6.17
CA GLU A 221 0.10 -6.15 5.91
C GLU A 221 -0.56 -6.65 7.20
N ALA A 222 0.13 -7.47 8.00
CA ALA A 222 -0.41 -8.02 9.24
C ALA A 222 -0.68 -6.95 10.31
N ALA A 223 0.15 -5.91 10.39
CA ALA A 223 -0.09 -4.78 11.30
C ALA A 223 -1.30 -3.95 10.85
N ARG A 224 -1.41 -3.63 9.55
CA ARG A 224 -2.57 -2.94 8.95
C ARG A 224 -3.87 -3.71 9.23
N ASP A 225 -3.83 -5.01 9.00
CA ASP A 225 -4.93 -5.97 9.18
C ASP A 225 -5.36 -6.15 10.65
N ARG A 226 -4.57 -5.63 11.60
CA ARG A 226 -4.88 -5.56 13.03
C ARG A 226 -5.26 -4.15 13.49
N GLY A 227 -5.41 -3.21 12.56
CA GLY A 227 -5.84 -1.83 12.82
C GLY A 227 -4.70 -0.83 13.02
N ALA A 228 -3.45 -1.24 12.86
CA ALA A 228 -2.33 -0.32 12.95
C ALA A 228 -2.35 0.68 11.79
N LYS A 229 -1.92 1.92 12.06
CA LYS A 229 -1.33 2.75 11.03
C LYS A 229 0.09 2.24 10.77
N VAL A 230 0.42 1.93 9.51
CA VAL A 230 1.70 1.33 9.16
C VAL A 230 2.48 2.22 8.20
N LEU A 231 3.76 2.41 8.50
CA LEU A 231 4.75 2.94 7.57
C LEU A 231 5.77 1.85 7.20
N LEU A 232 5.89 1.55 5.92
CA LEU A 232 6.84 0.61 5.35
C LEU A 232 8.00 1.37 4.69
N VAL A 233 9.19 1.29 5.29
CA VAL A 233 10.43 1.81 4.71
C VAL A 233 11.11 0.66 3.94
N THR A 234 11.01 0.65 2.62
CA THR A 234 11.46 -0.48 1.81
C THR A 234 12.65 -0.13 0.92
N ALA A 235 13.68 -0.97 0.98
CA ALA A 235 14.68 -1.08 -0.06
C ALA A 235 14.07 -1.73 -1.33
N PRO A 236 14.75 -1.75 -2.49
CA PRO A 236 14.14 -2.21 -3.73
C PRO A 236 13.68 -3.68 -3.67
N THR A 237 12.44 -3.95 -4.09
CA THR A 237 11.88 -5.30 -4.21
C THR A 237 11.05 -5.43 -5.49
N CYS A 238 10.69 -6.66 -5.86
CA CYS A 238 9.72 -6.96 -6.92
C CYS A 238 8.29 -7.21 -6.41
N LEU A 239 7.99 -6.84 -5.16
CA LEU A 239 6.71 -7.10 -4.52
C LEU A 239 5.69 -6.00 -4.82
N THR A 240 4.42 -6.38 -4.97
CA THR A 240 3.31 -5.41 -5.05
C THR A 240 3.23 -4.60 -3.76
N ARG A 241 3.04 -3.28 -3.88
CA ARG A 241 2.85 -2.40 -2.73
C ARG A 241 1.54 -2.76 -2.00
N PRO A 242 1.55 -3.02 -0.68
CA PRO A 242 0.34 -3.31 0.07
C PRO A 242 -0.58 -2.09 0.11
N VAL A 243 -1.89 -2.32 0.04
CA VAL A 243 -2.90 -1.27 0.11
C VAL A 243 -2.94 -0.67 1.51
N ALA A 244 -3.23 0.63 1.63
CA ALA A 244 -3.46 1.33 2.90
C ALA A 244 -2.31 1.19 3.92
N VAL A 245 -1.09 1.10 3.39
CA VAL A 245 0.19 1.23 4.11
C VAL A 245 0.91 2.45 3.54
N ASP A 246 1.42 3.32 4.40
CA ASP A 246 2.28 4.43 3.97
C ASP A 246 3.65 3.86 3.57
N ILE A 247 4.26 4.33 2.49
CA ILE A 247 5.52 3.76 1.96
C ILE A 247 6.57 4.85 1.75
N ILE A 248 7.78 4.58 2.22
CA ILE A 248 8.99 5.33 1.84
C ILE A 248 9.94 4.37 1.11
N ASP A 249 10.24 4.68 -0.14
CA ASP A 249 11.26 3.99 -0.93
C ASP A 249 12.65 4.51 -0.57
N VAL A 250 13.59 3.60 -0.36
CA VAL A 250 15.01 3.87 -0.13
C VAL A 250 15.86 2.92 -0.97
N THR A 251 17.13 3.27 -1.19
CA THR A 251 18.10 2.42 -1.92
C THR A 251 19.20 1.93 -0.99
N THR A 252 19.90 2.86 -0.34
CA THR A 252 21.05 2.56 0.54
C THR A 252 20.69 2.38 2.02
N ALA A 253 21.60 1.78 2.79
CA ALA A 253 21.52 1.75 4.25
C ALA A 253 21.48 3.16 4.87
N GLN A 254 22.14 4.14 4.24
CA GLN A 254 22.17 5.53 4.71
C GLN A 254 20.81 6.23 4.54
N GLU A 255 20.13 6.03 3.40
CA GLU A 255 18.77 6.52 3.18
C GLU A 255 17.78 5.86 4.14
N MET A 256 17.88 4.54 4.33
CA MET A 256 17.04 3.80 5.27
C MET A 256 17.21 4.34 6.70
N TYR A 257 18.44 4.57 7.15
CA TYR A 257 18.74 5.19 8.45
C TYR A 257 18.08 6.56 8.59
N GLN A 258 18.23 7.44 7.59
CA GLN A 258 17.69 8.80 7.64
C GLN A 258 16.15 8.80 7.70
N ALA A 259 15.50 7.98 6.86
CA ALA A 259 14.04 7.82 6.88
C ALA A 259 13.55 7.34 8.25
N ILE A 260 14.20 6.34 8.84
CA ILE A 260 13.82 5.78 10.15
C ILE A 260 14.05 6.80 11.27
N LYS A 261 15.15 7.56 11.22
CA LYS A 261 15.47 8.61 12.20
C LYS A 261 14.38 9.67 12.30
N GLU A 262 13.72 10.01 11.20
CA GLU A 262 12.66 11.02 11.16
C GLU A 262 11.32 10.50 11.70
N VAL A 263 11.03 9.22 11.55
CA VAL A 263 9.69 8.64 11.81
C VAL A 263 9.60 7.78 13.08
N ALA A 264 10.68 7.10 13.47
CA ALA A 264 10.69 6.18 14.61
C ALA A 264 10.37 6.83 15.98
N PRO A 265 10.76 8.09 16.28
CA PRO A 265 10.39 8.73 17.56
C PRO A 265 8.88 8.86 17.81
N GLN A 266 8.05 8.72 16.77
CA GLN A 266 6.58 8.77 16.87
C GLN A 266 5.95 7.36 16.90
N ALA A 267 6.73 6.31 16.65
CA ALA A 267 6.24 4.94 16.55
C ALA A 267 5.89 4.34 17.92
N ASN A 268 5.00 3.35 17.93
CA ASN A 268 4.83 2.45 19.07
C ASN A 268 5.73 1.20 18.94
N ALA A 269 6.06 0.79 17.71
CA ALA A 269 7.05 -0.25 17.45
C ALA A 269 7.83 0.02 16.15
N LEU A 270 9.10 -0.35 16.15
CA LEU A 270 9.98 -0.37 14.99
C LEU A 270 10.39 -1.84 14.73
N ILE A 271 10.00 -2.36 13.58
CA ILE A 271 10.23 -3.75 13.16
C ILE A 271 11.23 -3.79 12.00
N MET A 272 12.48 -4.10 12.32
CA MET A 272 13.60 -4.06 11.39
C MET A 272 13.78 -5.40 10.65
N ALA A 273 12.93 -5.64 9.65
CA ALA A 273 12.95 -6.86 8.84
C ALA A 273 13.69 -6.71 7.48
N ALA A 274 14.23 -5.53 7.17
CA ALA A 274 15.14 -5.33 6.04
C ALA A 274 16.51 -5.97 6.28
N ALA A 275 17.10 -6.53 5.23
CA ALA A 275 18.50 -6.97 5.25
C ALA A 275 19.42 -5.80 4.89
N VAL A 276 19.62 -4.89 5.84
CA VAL A 276 20.56 -3.76 5.73
C VAL A 276 21.97 -4.30 5.52
N ALA A 277 22.73 -3.74 4.56
CA ALA A 277 24.13 -4.12 4.35
C ALA A 277 24.99 -3.68 5.55
N ASP A 278 25.85 -4.57 6.07
CA ASP A 278 26.79 -4.25 7.16
C ASP A 278 28.00 -3.41 6.69
N TYR A 279 28.27 -3.41 5.39
CA TYR A 279 29.40 -2.73 4.75
C TYR A 279 28.97 -2.05 3.44
N ARG A 280 29.60 -0.91 3.13
CA ARG A 280 29.45 -0.17 1.86
C ARG A 280 30.83 0.17 1.26
N PRO A 281 30.96 0.44 -0.05
CA PRO A 281 32.21 0.93 -0.63
C PRO A 281 32.68 2.23 0.04
N SER A 282 33.98 2.34 0.32
CA SER A 282 34.60 3.56 0.91
C SER A 282 34.56 4.76 -0.05
N SER A 283 34.46 4.49 -1.35
CA SER A 283 34.24 5.48 -2.40
C SER A 283 33.33 4.92 -3.49
N ILE A 284 32.46 5.78 -4.02
CA ILE A 284 31.54 5.46 -5.12
C ILE A 284 32.12 6.07 -6.39
N ALA A 285 32.31 5.26 -7.44
CA ALA A 285 32.80 5.77 -8.72
C ALA A 285 31.69 6.57 -9.43
N LYS A 286 32.03 7.76 -9.96
CA LYS A 286 31.10 8.59 -10.75
C LYS A 286 30.79 7.97 -12.12
N ASP A 287 31.77 7.28 -12.69
CA ASP A 287 31.67 6.59 -13.98
C ASP A 287 31.73 5.08 -13.77
N LYS A 288 31.16 4.33 -14.72
CA LYS A 288 31.23 2.86 -14.75
C LYS A 288 32.69 2.42 -14.75
N ILE A 289 33.10 1.63 -13.75
CA ILE A 289 34.48 1.14 -13.64
C ILE A 289 34.80 0.26 -14.86
N LYS A 290 35.75 0.71 -15.67
CA LYS A 290 36.17 0.08 -16.92
C LYS A 290 36.87 -1.25 -16.67
N LYS A 291 36.80 -2.16 -17.64
CA LYS A 291 37.52 -3.45 -17.64
C LYS A 291 38.94 -3.29 -18.18
N GLU A 292 39.73 -2.39 -17.60
CA GLU A 292 41.13 -2.16 -18.01
C GLU A 292 42.14 -2.98 -17.18
N ALA A 293 41.75 -3.45 -15.98
CA ALA A 293 42.57 -4.30 -15.12
C ALA A 293 41.97 -5.70 -14.94
N ASP A 294 42.82 -6.73 -14.82
CA ASP A 294 42.43 -8.13 -14.60
C ASP A 294 41.78 -8.38 -13.22
N ARG A 295 41.94 -7.45 -12.27
CA ARG A 295 41.43 -7.56 -10.90
C ARG A 295 40.79 -6.23 -10.48
N LEU A 296 39.66 -6.33 -9.79
CA LEU A 296 39.00 -5.21 -9.12
C LEU A 296 39.09 -5.42 -7.61
N THR A 297 39.66 -4.45 -6.91
CA THR A 297 39.66 -4.39 -5.44
C THR A 297 38.63 -3.36 -5.01
N LEU A 298 37.76 -3.72 -4.07
CA LEU A 298 36.82 -2.81 -3.43
C LEU A 298 37.21 -2.70 -1.95
N GLU A 299 37.51 -1.49 -1.50
CA GLU A 299 37.66 -1.18 -0.09
C GLU A 299 36.26 -0.89 0.49
N LEU A 300 35.95 -1.50 1.63
CA LEU A 300 34.63 -1.43 2.25
C LEU A 300 34.74 -0.87 3.67
N GLU A 301 33.87 0.07 4.01
CA GLU A 301 33.69 0.59 5.35
C GLU A 301 32.36 0.10 5.97
N ARG A 302 32.25 0.12 7.30
CA ARG A 302 31.02 -0.30 7.98
C ARG A 302 29.90 0.70 7.80
N THR A 303 28.67 0.21 7.63
CA THR A 303 27.48 1.05 7.69
C THR A 303 27.10 1.39 9.14
N GLN A 304 26.19 2.34 9.31
CA GLN A 304 25.68 2.72 10.62
C GLN A 304 24.62 1.71 11.10
N ASP A 305 24.77 1.21 12.34
CA ASP A 305 23.77 0.33 12.96
C ASP A 305 22.51 1.11 13.32
N ILE A 306 21.49 0.99 12.48
CA ILE A 306 20.22 1.71 12.61
C ILE A 306 19.54 1.43 13.95
N LEU A 307 19.48 0.16 14.39
CA LEU A 307 18.77 -0.21 15.62
C LEU A 307 19.43 0.39 16.87
N ALA A 308 20.76 0.41 16.91
CA ALA A 308 21.53 0.96 18.01
C ALA A 308 21.60 2.50 17.98
N SER A 309 21.40 3.13 16.83
CA SER A 309 21.55 4.58 16.64
C SER A 309 20.27 5.41 16.87
N ILE A 310 19.10 4.77 17.00
CA ILE A 310 17.82 5.48 17.11
C ILE A 310 17.26 5.41 18.54
N GLU A 311 17.22 6.56 19.18
CA GLU A 311 16.60 6.79 20.48
C GLU A 311 15.06 6.92 20.38
N GLY A 312 14.35 6.56 21.44
CA GLY A 312 12.89 6.65 21.52
C GLY A 312 12.23 5.53 22.32
N ASP A 313 11.04 5.81 22.87
CA ASP A 313 10.19 4.86 23.62
C ASP A 313 9.23 4.13 22.68
N PHE A 314 9.80 3.24 21.87
CA PHE A 314 9.08 2.31 21.02
C PHE A 314 9.60 0.88 21.25
N ILE A 315 8.82 -0.12 20.86
CA ILE A 315 9.25 -1.52 20.90
C ILE A 315 10.26 -1.77 19.79
N ARG A 316 11.44 -2.29 20.13
CA ARG A 316 12.49 -2.63 19.18
C ARG A 316 12.42 -4.11 18.81
N VAL A 317 12.03 -4.41 17.56
CA VAL A 317 12.05 -5.78 17.01
C VAL A 317 13.14 -5.87 15.95
N GLY A 318 14.18 -6.68 16.21
CA GLY A 318 15.24 -6.96 15.25
C GLY A 318 15.09 -8.33 14.61
N PHE A 319 15.73 -8.52 13.45
CA PHE A 319 15.87 -9.82 12.80
C PHE A 319 17.33 -10.28 12.82
N ALA A 320 17.55 -11.58 12.95
CA ALA A 320 18.85 -12.22 12.79
C ALA A 320 18.74 -13.41 11.84
N ALA A 321 19.72 -13.55 10.96
CA ALA A 321 19.94 -14.72 10.14
C ALA A 321 21.33 -15.26 10.52
N GLU A 322 21.41 -16.50 10.97
CA GLU A 322 22.67 -17.15 11.33
C GLU A 322 22.74 -18.57 10.77
N SER A 323 23.94 -19.03 10.46
CA SER A 323 24.22 -20.40 10.01
C SER A 323 24.78 -21.32 11.10
N ALA A 324 25.19 -20.77 12.25
CA ALA A 324 25.71 -21.50 13.39
C ALA A 324 25.39 -20.75 14.70
N ASN A 325 25.24 -21.49 15.80
CA ASN A 325 24.98 -20.97 17.16
C ASN A 325 23.86 -19.92 17.24
N LEU A 326 22.78 -20.13 16.45
CA LEU A 326 21.66 -19.19 16.25
C LEU A 326 21.15 -18.55 17.56
N LEU A 327 20.91 -19.36 18.59
CA LEU A 327 20.34 -18.89 19.86
C LEU A 327 21.31 -18.01 20.67
N GLU A 328 22.59 -18.36 20.72
CA GLU A 328 23.60 -17.58 21.47
C GLU A 328 23.87 -16.26 20.77
N ASN A 329 24.05 -16.31 19.44
CA ASN A 329 24.25 -15.12 18.60
C ASN A 329 23.02 -14.18 18.65
N ALA A 330 21.81 -14.73 18.64
CA ALA A 330 20.58 -13.95 18.77
C ALA A 330 20.47 -13.29 20.16
N LYS A 331 20.73 -14.03 21.25
CA LYS A 331 20.76 -13.46 22.62
C LYS A 331 21.82 -12.38 22.79
N HIS A 332 23.01 -12.55 22.21
CA HIS A 332 24.04 -11.52 22.23
C HIS A 332 23.57 -10.25 21.50
N LYS A 333 23.01 -10.39 20.28
CA LYS A 333 22.48 -9.26 19.49
C LYS A 333 21.31 -8.55 20.17
N LEU A 334 20.40 -9.29 20.81
CA LEU A 334 19.28 -8.78 21.62
C LEU A 334 19.77 -7.83 22.72
N HIS A 335 20.71 -8.26 23.56
CA HIS A 335 21.27 -7.43 24.63
C HIS A 335 22.13 -6.29 24.08
N GLN A 336 23.02 -6.56 23.12
CA GLN A 336 23.95 -5.57 22.56
C GLN A 336 23.23 -4.39 21.89
N LYS A 337 22.12 -4.65 21.18
CA LYS A 337 21.32 -3.62 20.50
C LYS A 337 20.13 -3.12 21.31
N GLY A 338 19.97 -3.56 22.57
CA GLY A 338 18.88 -3.15 23.45
C GLY A 338 17.48 -3.44 22.89
N LEU A 339 17.32 -4.56 22.19
CA LEU A 339 16.05 -4.94 21.58
C LEU A 339 15.05 -5.44 22.63
N ASP A 340 13.77 -5.34 22.31
CA ASP A 340 12.70 -5.93 23.12
C ASP A 340 12.32 -7.33 22.59
N LEU A 341 12.48 -7.55 21.28
CA LEU A 341 12.34 -8.86 20.62
C LEU A 341 13.45 -9.03 19.56
N ILE A 342 13.93 -10.26 19.39
CA ILE A 342 14.71 -10.67 18.21
C ILE A 342 14.10 -11.90 17.56
N VAL A 343 13.97 -11.85 16.23
CA VAL A 343 13.44 -12.93 15.40
C VAL A 343 14.61 -13.60 14.67
N ALA A 344 14.98 -14.79 15.11
CA ALA A 344 16.13 -15.54 14.63
C ALA A 344 15.69 -16.60 13.60
N ASN A 345 16.21 -16.52 12.37
CA ASN A 345 16.00 -17.50 11.30
C ASN A 345 17.27 -18.34 11.08
N ASP A 346 17.11 -19.65 10.98
CA ASP A 346 18.13 -20.57 10.52
C ASP A 346 18.17 -20.59 8.98
N ILE A 347 19.25 -20.04 8.41
CA ILE A 347 19.45 -19.94 6.97
C ILE A 347 20.18 -21.14 6.36
N THR A 348 20.46 -22.20 7.13
CA THR A 348 21.07 -23.44 6.62
C THR A 348 20.06 -24.36 5.93
N ASP A 349 18.78 -24.22 6.28
CA ASP A 349 17.69 -25.02 5.72
C ASP A 349 17.10 -24.35 4.47
N THR A 350 17.03 -25.11 3.37
CA THR A 350 16.59 -24.60 2.06
C THR A 350 15.14 -24.14 2.06
N ASP A 351 14.32 -24.65 2.99
CA ASP A 351 12.88 -24.44 2.99
C ASP A 351 12.45 -23.24 3.87
N SER A 352 13.34 -22.68 4.71
CA SER A 352 13.08 -21.53 5.60
C SER A 352 13.84 -20.24 5.26
N GLY A 353 14.65 -20.25 4.21
CA GLY A 353 15.60 -19.16 3.91
C GLY A 353 15.03 -17.87 3.29
N PHE A 354 15.98 -17.03 2.86
CA PHE A 354 15.69 -15.83 2.05
C PHE A 354 15.01 -16.21 0.73
N GLY A 355 13.93 -15.52 0.36
CA GLY A 355 13.17 -15.77 -0.89
C GLY A 355 11.98 -16.71 -0.79
N ALA A 356 12.02 -17.71 0.11
CA ALA A 356 10.92 -18.66 0.33
C ALA A 356 9.61 -17.98 0.76
N ASP A 357 8.47 -18.66 0.61
CA ASP A 357 7.17 -18.19 1.12
C ASP A 357 6.91 -18.61 2.58
N ASN A 358 7.58 -19.67 3.01
CA ASN A 358 7.60 -20.14 4.39
C ASN A 358 8.83 -19.60 5.14
N ASN A 359 8.81 -19.71 6.46
CA ASN A 359 9.89 -19.34 7.35
C ASN A 359 9.81 -20.17 8.64
N ARG A 360 10.96 -20.53 9.22
CA ARG A 360 11.07 -21.22 10.52
C ARG A 360 11.89 -20.32 11.42
N VAL A 361 11.23 -19.66 12.37
CA VAL A 361 11.89 -18.67 13.24
C VAL A 361 11.79 -19.07 14.71
N THR A 362 12.80 -18.66 15.46
CA THR A 362 12.72 -18.60 16.92
C THR A 362 12.64 -17.15 17.35
N ILE A 363 11.60 -16.79 18.08
CA ILE A 363 11.42 -15.47 18.66
C ILE A 363 11.99 -15.52 20.07
N ILE A 364 12.87 -14.57 20.41
CA ILE A 364 13.46 -14.43 21.75
C ILE A 364 13.10 -13.04 22.28
N ASP A 365 12.55 -12.98 23.49
CA ASP A 365 12.24 -11.71 24.18
C ASP A 365 13.38 -11.25 25.08
N ARG A 366 13.25 -10.01 25.59
CA ARG A 366 14.25 -9.33 26.42
C ARG A 366 14.57 -10.07 27.71
N GLU A 367 13.61 -10.79 28.27
CA GLU A 367 13.72 -11.65 29.44
C GLU A 367 14.43 -12.98 29.13
N GLY A 368 14.62 -13.30 27.84
CA GLY A 368 15.32 -14.48 27.35
C GLY A 368 14.44 -15.71 27.15
N ASN A 369 13.11 -15.55 27.21
CA ASN A 369 12.16 -16.61 26.85
C ASN A 369 12.27 -16.90 25.36
N ILE A 370 12.04 -18.17 24.98
CA ILE A 370 12.25 -18.67 23.63
C ILE A 370 10.94 -19.27 23.12
N ASP A 371 10.47 -18.78 21.97
CA ASP A 371 9.28 -19.27 21.26
C ASP A 371 9.71 -19.73 19.85
N SER A 372 9.97 -21.04 19.71
CA SER A 372 10.39 -21.65 18.45
C SER A 372 9.17 -22.07 17.63
N LEU A 373 8.92 -21.36 16.53
CA LEU A 373 7.82 -21.66 15.63
C LEU A 373 8.18 -22.80 14.67
N PRO A 374 7.20 -23.65 14.26
CA PRO A 374 7.40 -24.60 13.17
C PRO A 374 7.60 -23.86 11.83
N LEU A 375 7.83 -24.61 10.75
CA LEU A 375 7.81 -24.04 9.41
C LEU A 375 6.39 -23.54 9.10
N LEU A 376 6.23 -22.22 8.98
CA LEU A 376 4.94 -21.56 8.75
C LEU A 376 5.03 -20.61 7.56
N PRO A 377 3.91 -20.29 6.89
CA PRO A 377 3.85 -19.19 5.94
C PRO A 377 4.34 -17.88 6.58
N LYS A 378 5.06 -17.05 5.81
CA LYS A 378 5.58 -15.76 6.31
C LYS A 378 4.48 -14.84 6.88
N ARG A 379 3.24 -14.99 6.42
CA ARG A 379 2.10 -14.28 7.00
C ARG A 379 1.77 -14.73 8.43
N GLU A 380 1.70 -16.04 8.68
CA GLU A 380 1.47 -16.56 10.03
C GLU A 380 2.63 -16.21 10.97
N VAL A 381 3.86 -16.24 10.48
CA VAL A 381 5.04 -15.77 11.25
C VAL A 381 4.91 -14.28 11.60
N ALA A 382 4.44 -13.44 10.66
CA ALA A 382 4.18 -12.03 10.93
C ALA A 382 3.10 -11.83 12.02
N ASP A 383 1.99 -12.58 11.94
CA ASP A 383 0.93 -12.54 12.96
C ASP A 383 1.48 -12.96 14.35
N ARG A 384 2.29 -14.03 14.44
CA ARG A 384 2.93 -14.47 15.71
C ARG A 384 3.92 -13.46 16.29
N ILE A 385 4.69 -12.78 15.45
CA ILE A 385 5.59 -11.69 15.90
C ILE A 385 4.77 -10.53 16.46
N LEU A 386 3.70 -10.15 15.77
CA LEU A 386 2.82 -9.07 16.20
C LEU A 386 2.04 -9.40 17.49
N ASP A 387 1.75 -10.68 17.77
CA ASP A 387 1.18 -11.09 19.06
C ASP A 387 2.11 -10.73 20.24
N LYS A 388 3.42 -10.94 20.08
CA LYS A 388 4.43 -10.54 21.08
C LYS A 388 4.53 -9.01 21.19
N VAL A 389 4.46 -8.29 20.06
CA VAL A 389 4.44 -6.81 20.04
C VAL A 389 3.19 -6.29 20.77
N VAL A 390 2.00 -6.85 20.54
CA VAL A 390 0.76 -6.47 21.23
C VAL A 390 0.86 -6.71 22.74
N ALA A 391 1.41 -7.85 23.17
CA ALA A 391 1.63 -8.13 24.58
C ALA A 391 2.54 -7.08 25.26
N LEU A 392 3.63 -6.69 24.59
CA LEU A 392 4.54 -5.64 25.06
C LEU A 392 3.90 -4.23 25.03
N LEU A 393 3.02 -3.94 24.06
CA LEU A 393 2.27 -2.69 23.98
C LEU A 393 1.22 -2.55 25.08
N GLY A 394 0.70 -3.67 25.62
CA GLY A 394 -0.26 -3.67 26.72
C GLY A 394 0.28 -3.05 28.01
N GLY A 395 1.61 -3.04 28.19
CA GLY A 395 2.28 -2.41 29.33
C GLY A 395 2.62 -0.92 29.16
N ARG A 396 2.50 -0.33 27.95
CA ARG A 396 2.90 1.06 27.67
C ARG A 396 1.68 1.98 27.45
N LYS A 397 1.73 3.19 28.03
CA LYS A 397 0.70 4.23 27.82
C LYS A 397 0.57 4.56 26.33
N MET A 398 -0.64 4.85 25.86
CA MET A 398 -0.83 5.35 24.49
C MET A 398 -0.19 6.73 24.34
N LEU A 399 0.59 6.92 23.27
CA LEU A 399 1.05 8.25 22.85
C LEU A 399 -0.17 9.07 22.41
N SER A 400 -0.26 10.31 22.88
CA SER A 400 -1.39 11.18 22.58
C SER A 400 -1.37 11.67 21.13
N THR A 401 -2.35 11.23 20.34
CA THR A 401 -2.74 11.77 19.03
C THR A 401 -1.59 12.02 18.03
N TYR A 402 -1.36 11.04 17.16
CA TYR A 402 -0.64 11.25 15.91
C TYR A 402 -1.28 12.38 15.08
N THR A 403 -0.51 13.40 14.73
CA THR A 403 -0.97 14.48 13.85
C THR A 403 -0.93 14.04 12.40
N GLU A 404 -2.07 14.08 11.68
CA GLU A 404 -2.17 13.67 10.26
C GLU A 404 -1.25 14.43 9.27
N SER A 405 -0.55 15.46 9.72
CA SER A 405 0.19 16.42 8.90
C SER A 405 1.44 15.85 8.21
N PHE A 406 2.07 14.80 8.74
CA PHE A 406 3.36 14.31 8.20
C PHE A 406 3.22 13.35 7.01
N VAL A 407 2.33 12.35 7.07
CA VAL A 407 2.20 11.33 6.01
C VAL A 407 1.70 11.89 4.67
N LYS A 408 1.08 13.07 4.66
CA LYS A 408 0.73 13.77 3.40
C LYS A 408 1.92 14.37 2.64
N ARG A 409 3.17 14.19 3.12
CA ARG A 409 4.40 14.60 2.43
C ARG A 409 5.54 13.60 2.62
N SER A 410 5.66 12.67 1.67
CA SER A 410 6.94 12.06 1.29
C SER A 410 6.90 11.76 -0.21
N TYR A 411 6.88 12.83 -1.01
CA TYR A 411 7.36 12.74 -2.38
C TYR A 411 8.88 12.51 -2.36
N PRO A 412 9.46 11.90 -3.41
CA PRO A 412 10.86 11.47 -3.37
C PRO A 412 11.81 12.59 -2.98
N ALA A 413 12.84 12.28 -2.17
CA ALA A 413 13.77 13.28 -1.64
C ALA A 413 14.53 14.06 -2.74
N TYR A 414 14.56 13.55 -3.97
CA TYR A 414 15.09 14.19 -5.16
C TYR A 414 14.12 15.18 -5.85
N LEU A 415 12.90 15.40 -5.36
CA LEU A 415 11.97 16.41 -5.91
C LEU A 415 11.73 17.55 -4.92
N LYS A 416 11.84 18.78 -5.42
CA LYS A 416 11.53 20.00 -4.65
C LYS A 416 10.21 20.58 -5.15
N GLU A 417 9.15 20.46 -4.36
CA GLU A 417 7.81 20.95 -4.71
C GLU A 417 7.56 22.40 -4.23
N TYR A 418 6.90 23.18 -5.07
CA TYR A 418 6.35 24.50 -4.72
C TYR A 418 4.91 24.64 -5.21
N TYR A 419 4.07 25.39 -4.49
CA TYR A 419 2.65 25.59 -4.83
C TYR A 419 2.34 27.08 -4.95
N ILE A 420 1.84 27.51 -6.11
CA ILE A 420 1.59 28.91 -6.46
C ILE A 420 0.11 29.11 -6.81
N GLN A 421 -0.47 30.24 -6.41
CA GLN A 421 -1.84 30.60 -6.78
C GLN A 421 -1.86 31.42 -8.08
N ILE A 422 -2.74 31.05 -9.02
CA ILE A 422 -2.93 31.75 -10.29
C ILE A 422 -4.00 32.83 -10.08
N PRO A 423 -3.69 34.14 -10.20
CA PRO A 423 -4.71 35.18 -10.15
C PRO A 423 -5.71 34.99 -11.29
N LYS A 424 -7.03 35.09 -11.01
CA LYS A 424 -8.09 34.85 -12.03
C LYS A 424 -7.83 35.58 -13.36
N LYS A 425 -7.33 36.82 -13.31
CA LYS A 425 -6.98 37.65 -14.48
C LYS A 425 -5.81 37.13 -15.33
N LYS A 426 -4.96 36.24 -14.79
CA LYS A 426 -3.75 35.69 -15.45
C LYS A 426 -3.88 34.21 -15.86
N LYS A 427 -5.08 33.61 -15.71
CA LYS A 427 -5.34 32.20 -16.06
C LYS A 427 -5.10 31.87 -17.54
N HIS A 428 -5.20 32.86 -18.43
CA HIS A 428 -4.93 32.72 -19.86
C HIS A 428 -3.44 32.55 -20.23
N LEU A 429 -2.51 32.81 -19.31
CA LEU A 429 -1.07 32.68 -19.54
C LEU A 429 -0.55 31.23 -19.42
N PHE A 430 -1.40 30.29 -19.03
CA PHE A 430 -1.06 28.88 -18.90
C PHE A 430 -1.83 28.06 -19.93
N PRO A 431 -1.15 27.40 -20.91
CA PRO A 431 -1.79 26.54 -21.90
C PRO A 431 -2.49 25.31 -21.28
N GLU A 432 -3.23 24.58 -22.11
CA GLU A 432 -3.86 23.30 -21.74
C GLU A 432 -2.78 22.21 -21.62
N PRO A 433 -2.74 21.40 -20.54
CA PRO A 433 -1.86 20.23 -20.49
C PRO A 433 -2.31 19.17 -21.52
N PRO A 434 -1.40 18.40 -22.15
CA PRO A 434 0.06 18.50 -22.06
C PRO A 434 0.63 19.54 -23.05
N SER A 435 1.48 20.45 -22.56
CA SER A 435 2.09 21.51 -23.39
C SER A 435 3.38 22.03 -22.77
N GLN A 436 4.30 22.56 -23.59
CA GLN A 436 5.50 23.26 -23.09
C GLN A 436 5.26 24.78 -22.97
N ILE A 437 5.92 25.42 -22.01
CA ILE A 437 5.99 26.87 -21.86
C ILE A 437 7.47 27.30 -21.85
N PRO A 438 7.88 28.29 -22.66
CA PRO A 438 9.17 28.96 -22.49
C PRO A 438 9.12 29.95 -21.33
N LEU A 439 10.12 29.93 -20.45
CA LEU A 439 10.29 30.86 -19.33
C LEU A 439 11.60 31.64 -19.50
N GLU A 440 11.50 32.97 -19.57
CA GLU A 440 12.65 33.86 -19.82
C GLU A 440 13.24 34.41 -18.51
N TYR A 441 14.55 34.26 -18.32
CA TYR A 441 15.31 34.94 -17.26
C TYR A 441 16.61 35.51 -17.82
N GLY A 442 16.82 36.82 -17.65
CA GLY A 442 17.97 37.50 -18.24
C GLY A 442 17.94 37.41 -19.77
N THR A 443 18.91 36.71 -20.33
CA THR A 443 19.03 36.41 -21.78
C THR A 443 18.75 34.94 -22.11
N GLU A 444 18.35 34.12 -21.12
CA GLU A 444 18.18 32.68 -21.28
C GLU A 444 16.70 32.25 -21.27
N ILE A 445 16.42 31.16 -21.98
CA ILE A 445 15.07 30.60 -22.17
C ILE A 445 15.07 29.17 -21.63
N TYR A 446 14.28 28.93 -20.60
CA TYR A 446 14.11 27.62 -19.95
C TYR A 446 12.81 26.97 -20.42
N GLN A 447 12.81 25.66 -20.66
CA GLN A 447 11.60 24.91 -21.02
C GLN A 447 10.94 24.28 -19.79
N ALA A 448 9.63 24.48 -19.64
CA ALA A 448 8.83 23.86 -18.58
C ALA A 448 7.62 23.12 -19.15
N TRP A 449 7.29 21.95 -18.59
CA TRP A 449 6.22 21.09 -19.09
C TRP A 449 4.96 21.19 -18.24
N VAL A 450 3.81 21.41 -18.88
CA VAL A 450 2.50 21.45 -18.21
C VAL A 450 1.88 20.06 -18.16
N LYS A 451 1.53 19.59 -16.96
CA LYS A 451 0.78 18.34 -16.71
C LYS A 451 -0.55 18.61 -15.99
N SER A 452 -1.44 17.62 -15.96
CA SER A 452 -2.72 17.65 -15.25
C SER A 452 -2.74 16.65 -14.10
N ASP A 453 -2.91 17.12 -12.86
CA ASP A 453 -3.66 16.40 -11.82
C ASP A 453 -4.09 17.35 -10.69
N SER A 454 -5.06 16.84 -9.94
CA SER A 454 -5.81 17.35 -8.82
C SER A 454 -5.05 17.40 -7.49
N ARG A 455 -5.60 18.23 -6.57
CA ARG A 455 -5.30 18.38 -5.12
C ARG A 455 -4.29 19.50 -4.82
N GLY A 456 -4.49 20.20 -3.70
CA GLY A 456 -3.92 21.55 -3.51
C GLY A 456 -3.27 21.81 -2.15
N GLY A 457 -2.29 22.72 -2.18
CA GLY A 457 -1.63 23.40 -1.05
C GLY A 457 -1.28 24.84 -1.43
N SER A 458 -0.66 25.65 -0.54
CA SER A 458 -0.40 27.09 -0.72
C SER A 458 0.61 27.60 0.33
N TYR A 459 1.23 28.79 0.26
CA TYR A 459 0.99 30.03 -0.52
C TYR A 459 2.31 30.71 -0.96
N ILE A 460 2.27 31.60 -1.97
CA ILE A 460 2.96 32.92 -2.05
C ILE A 460 2.54 33.63 -3.36
N GLY A 461 2.53 34.97 -3.37
CA GLY A 461 2.21 35.78 -4.55
C GLY A 461 3.39 35.92 -5.53
N ARG A 462 3.06 36.09 -6.82
CA ARG A 462 3.98 36.41 -7.94
C ARG A 462 4.94 35.27 -8.37
N PHE A 463 4.44 34.42 -9.27
CA PHE A 463 5.21 33.41 -10.03
C PHE A 463 6.56 33.91 -10.58
N SER A 464 6.61 35.15 -11.09
CA SER A 464 7.84 35.78 -11.57
C SER A 464 8.90 35.97 -10.48
N GLU A 465 8.51 36.30 -9.24
CA GLU A 465 9.46 36.47 -8.14
C GLU A 465 9.95 35.12 -7.62
N TRP A 466 9.11 34.09 -7.65
CA TRP A 466 9.54 32.71 -7.39
C TRP A 466 10.59 32.26 -8.41
N PHE A 467 10.34 32.48 -9.71
CA PHE A 467 11.25 32.05 -10.79
C PHE A 467 12.62 32.75 -10.68
N LYS A 468 12.62 34.09 -10.49
CA LYS A 468 13.85 34.86 -10.24
C LYS A 468 14.63 34.40 -9.00
N LYS A 469 13.95 33.87 -7.97
CA LYS A 469 14.59 33.43 -6.72
C LYS A 469 15.23 32.03 -6.81
N HIS A 470 14.77 31.17 -7.72
CA HIS A 470 15.20 29.77 -7.79
C HIS A 470 15.84 29.39 -9.13
N CYS A 471 16.20 30.37 -9.98
CA CYS A 471 16.73 30.12 -11.33
C CYS A 471 17.98 29.22 -11.34
N SER A 472 18.90 29.38 -10.37
CA SER A 472 20.07 28.52 -10.22
C SER A 472 19.72 27.05 -9.94
N GLU A 473 18.58 26.79 -9.29
CA GLU A 473 18.08 25.42 -9.09
C GLU A 473 17.55 24.80 -10.40
N LEU A 474 17.26 25.63 -11.41
CA LEU A 474 16.77 25.22 -12.72
C LEU A 474 17.91 24.92 -13.69
N GLU A 475 19.01 25.69 -13.62
CA GLU A 475 20.27 25.41 -14.32
C GLU A 475 20.81 24.02 -13.93
N GLU A 476 20.73 23.66 -12.65
CA GLU A 476 21.09 22.32 -12.18
C GLU A 476 20.10 21.26 -12.65
N ALA A 477 18.79 21.50 -12.58
CA ALA A 477 17.75 20.50 -12.88
C ALA A 477 17.55 20.19 -14.38
N GLY A 478 17.65 21.20 -15.25
CA GLY A 478 17.44 21.09 -16.70
C GLY A 478 15.97 21.05 -17.17
N GLU A 479 15.02 20.62 -16.32
CA GLU A 479 13.58 20.59 -16.65
C GLU A 479 12.73 20.95 -15.42
N VAL A 480 11.61 21.67 -15.63
CA VAL A 480 10.60 21.95 -14.61
C VAL A 480 9.24 21.40 -15.02
N ILE A 481 8.59 20.65 -14.14
CA ILE A 481 7.21 20.19 -14.34
C ILE A 481 6.26 21.14 -13.62
N ILE A 482 5.26 21.66 -14.36
CA ILE A 482 4.21 22.55 -13.90
C ILE A 482 2.87 21.82 -13.96
N THR A 483 2.24 21.53 -12.84
CA THR A 483 0.89 20.94 -12.83
C THR A 483 -0.15 22.03 -12.55
N VAL A 484 -1.16 22.23 -13.41
CA VAL A 484 -2.11 23.36 -13.30
C VAL A 484 -3.53 22.91 -12.92
N ASP A 485 -3.93 23.20 -11.67
CA ASP A 485 -5.30 23.02 -11.19
C ASP A 485 -6.16 24.26 -11.51
N LYS A 486 -6.87 24.18 -12.65
CA LYS A 486 -7.78 25.22 -13.15
C LYS A 486 -9.04 25.40 -12.29
N GLN A 487 -9.42 24.44 -11.44
CA GLN A 487 -10.59 24.52 -10.56
C GLN A 487 -10.25 25.28 -9.27
N LYS A 488 -9.09 24.99 -8.66
CA LYS A 488 -8.62 25.60 -7.41
C LYS A 488 -7.78 26.86 -7.62
N ASN A 489 -7.55 27.27 -8.87
CA ASN A 489 -6.71 28.40 -9.30
C ASN A 489 -5.28 28.29 -8.75
N ARG A 490 -4.64 27.12 -8.89
CA ARG A 490 -3.29 26.84 -8.39
C ARG A 490 -2.44 26.15 -9.44
N CYS A 491 -1.13 26.26 -9.32
CA CYS A 491 -0.18 25.37 -9.97
C CYS A 491 0.82 24.80 -8.95
N ARG A 492 1.24 23.56 -9.18
CA ARG A 492 2.37 22.90 -8.52
C ARG A 492 3.57 22.98 -9.44
N LEU A 493 4.76 23.22 -8.88
CA LEU A 493 6.04 23.22 -9.57
C LEU A 493 6.91 22.13 -8.94
N GLU A 494 7.53 21.32 -9.78
CA GLU A 494 8.42 20.24 -9.38
C GLU A 494 9.79 20.49 -10.04
N ILE A 495 10.82 20.66 -9.22
CA ILE A 495 12.22 20.73 -9.66
C ILE A 495 12.91 19.42 -9.26
N PRO A 496 13.44 18.64 -10.22
CA PRO A 496 14.37 17.54 -9.94
C PRO A 496 15.69 18.07 -9.36
N LYS A 497 16.11 17.53 -8.22
CA LYS A 497 17.49 17.63 -7.73
C LYS A 497 18.34 16.59 -8.46
N LYS A 498 19.54 16.98 -8.88
CA LYS A 498 20.59 16.05 -9.32
C LYS A 498 21.32 15.42 -8.14
#